data_AF-Q2RM22-F1
#
_entry.id   AF-Q2RM22-F1
#
_cell.length_a   1.000
_cell.length_b   1.000
_cell.length_c   1.000
_cell.angle_alpha   90.00
_cell.angle_beta   90.00
_cell.angle_gamma   90.00
#
_symmetry.space_group_name_H-M   'P 1'
#
loop_
_entity.id
_entity.type
_entity.pdbx_description
1 polymer ?
#
loop_
_entity_poly.entity_id
_entity_poly.type
_entity_poly.pdbx_seq_one_letter_code
_entity_poly.pdbx_strand_id
1 'polypeptide(L)' 'MKEGREVIIAKAGTPVARPVPITSEKPERYPGSAKGQITIALDFNAPLPEAILKEFEE' A
#
# COMPACT_ATOMS: atom_id res chain seq x y z
N MET A 1 -4.67 -30.12 -9.73
CA MET A 1 -5.24 -29.16 -8.77
C MET A 1 -4.39 -29.24 -7.50
N LYS A 2 -3.90 -28.12 -6.96
CA LYS A 2 -3.23 -28.15 -5.64
C LYS A 2 -4.32 -28.20 -4.59
N GLU A 3 -4.42 -29.29 -3.83
CA GLU A 3 -5.34 -29.40 -2.69
C GLU A 3 -4.91 -28.37 -1.63
N GLY A 4 -5.65 -27.26 -1.54
CA GLY A 4 -5.36 -26.19 -0.61
C GLY A 4 -5.69 -26.63 0.81
N ARG A 5 -4.67 -26.81 1.65
CA ARG A 5 -4.86 -26.98 3.10
C ARG A 5 -5.28 -25.65 3.70
N GLU A 6 -6.43 -25.62 4.36
CA GLU A 6 -6.87 -24.45 5.14
C GLU A 6 -6.11 -24.43 6.48
N VAL A 7 -5.51 -23.28 6.80
CA VAL A 7 -4.77 -23.07 8.04
C VAL A 7 -5.47 -21.97 8.84
N ILE A 8 -5.77 -22.22 10.12
CA ILE A 8 -6.32 -21.21 11.03
C ILE A 8 -5.23 -20.86 12.05
N ILE A 9 -4.88 -19.58 12.11
CA ILE A 9 -3.95 -19.05 13.12
C ILE A 9 -4.80 -18.65 14.33
N ALA A 10 -4.55 -19.25 15.49
CA ALA A 10 -5.26 -18.97 16.73
C ALA A 10 -4.33 -18.50 17.85
N LYS A 11 -4.80 -17.58 18.68
CA LYS A 11 -4.16 -17.16 19.94
C LYS A 11 -5.03 -17.62 21.10
N ALA A 12 -4.49 -18.46 21.97
CA ALA A 12 -5.21 -19.03 23.13
C ALA A 12 -6.57 -19.65 22.75
N GLY A 13 -6.61 -20.44 21.67
CA GLY A 13 -7.83 -21.08 21.18
C GLY A 13 -8.80 -20.15 20.44
N THR A 14 -8.51 -18.85 20.37
CA THR A 14 -9.31 -17.88 19.61
C THR A 14 -8.70 -17.67 18.21
N PRO A 15 -9.41 -17.95 17.11
CA PRO A 15 -8.95 -17.66 15.77
C PRO A 15 -8.66 -16.16 15.59
N VAL A 16 -7.47 -15.82 15.09
CA VAL A 16 -7.05 -14.42 14.85
C VAL A 16 -6.76 -14.12 13.38
N ALA A 17 -6.44 -15.14 12.58
CA ALA A 17 -6.24 -14.98 11.14
C ALA A 17 -6.46 -16.29 10.40
N ARG A 18 -6.85 -16.16 9.13
CA ARG A 18 -7.01 -17.27 8.20
C ARG A 18 -6.36 -16.89 6.87
N PRO A 19 -5.16 -17.44 6.55
CA PRO A 19 -4.53 -17.19 5.27
C PRO A 19 -5.43 -17.70 4.14
N VAL A 20 -5.63 -16.84 3.14
CA VAL A 20 -6.35 -17.17 1.91
C VAL A 20 -5.41 -17.02 0.72
N PRO A 21 -5.62 -17.78 -0.37
CA PRO A 21 -4.85 -17.57 -1.59
C PRO A 21 -5.00 -16.13 -2.08
N ILE A 22 -3.87 -15.52 -2.50
CA ILE A 22 -3.90 -14.27 -3.23
C ILE A 22 -4.45 -14.59 -4.62
N THR A 23 -5.64 -14.10 -4.94
CA THR A 23 -6.35 -14.38 -6.20
C THR A 23 -6.04 -13.40 -7.31
N SER A 24 -5.49 -12.23 -6.99
CA SER A 24 -5.08 -11.24 -7.97
C SER A 24 -3.61 -11.42 -8.35
N GLU A 25 -3.33 -11.60 -9.63
CA GLU A 25 -1.99 -11.36 -10.15
C GLU A 25 -1.70 -9.86 -10.00
N LYS A 26 -0.72 -9.51 -9.16
CA LYS A 26 -0.26 -8.12 -9.11
C LYS A 26 0.40 -7.82 -10.47
N PRO A 27 0.08 -6.69 -11.11
CA PRO A 27 0.77 -6.31 -12.33
C PRO A 27 2.27 -6.22 -12.06
N GLU A 28 3.07 -6.71 -13.00
CA GLU A 28 4.51 -6.61 -12.93
C GLU A 28 4.92 -5.12 -12.90
N ARG A 29 5.78 -4.77 -11.94
CA ARG A 29 6.21 -3.38 -11.76
C ARG A 29 7.35 -3.08 -12.74
N TYR A 30 7.07 -2.24 -13.74
CA TYR A 30 8.10 -1.74 -14.66
C TYR A 30 8.61 -0.36 -14.22
N PRO A 31 9.93 -0.18 -14.05
CA PRO A 31 10.49 1.15 -13.76
C PRO A 31 10.21 2.12 -14.91
N GLY A 32 10.01 3.39 -14.59
CA GLY A 32 9.73 4.42 -15.61
C GLY A 32 8.31 4.43 -16.15
N SER A 33 7.36 3.71 -15.54
CA SER A 33 5.95 3.70 -15.92
C SER A 33 5.29 5.09 -15.94
N ALA A 34 5.84 6.06 -15.20
CA ALA A 34 5.37 7.45 -15.15
C ALA A 34 6.28 8.44 -15.91
N LYS A 35 7.18 7.95 -16.79
CA LYS A 35 8.12 8.81 -17.53
C LYS A 35 7.35 9.83 -18.37
N GLY A 36 7.61 11.11 -18.15
CA GLY A 36 6.97 12.22 -18.86
C GLY A 36 5.52 12.51 -18.45
N GLN A 37 4.97 11.79 -17.47
CA GLN A 37 3.61 12.01 -16.96
C GLN A 37 3.56 12.98 -15.78
N ILE A 38 4.72 13.34 -15.22
CA ILE A 38 4.83 14.17 -14.03
C ILE A 38 5.62 15.42 -14.38
N THR A 39 5.06 16.58 -14.03
CA THR A 39 5.76 17.86 -14.03
C THR A 39 5.95 18.28 -12.58
N ILE A 40 7.19 18.53 -12.19
CA ILE A 40 7.53 19.03 -10.85
C ILE A 40 7.53 20.55 -10.92
N ALA A 41 6.75 21.20 -10.04
CA ALA A 41 6.73 22.65 -9.93
C ALA A 41 8.08 23.17 -9.38
N LEU A 42 8.44 24.41 -9.72
CA LEU A 42 9.72 25.01 -9.32
C LEU A 42 9.86 25.14 -7.80
N ASP A 43 8.73 25.31 -7.12
CA ASP A 43 8.59 25.48 -5.68
C ASP A 43 8.23 24.17 -4.96
N PHE A 44 8.44 23.01 -5.58
CA PHE A 44 8.08 21.71 -4.98
C PHE A 44 8.69 21.48 -3.59
N ASN A 45 9.89 22.01 -3.33
CA ASN A 45 10.56 21.90 -2.04
C ASN A 45 10.24 23.06 -1.08
N ALA A 46 9.40 24.02 -1.48
CA ALA A 46 8.93 25.06 -0.60
C ALA A 46 8.06 24.46 0.51
N PRO A 47 8.00 25.09 1.70
CA PRO A 47 7.10 24.65 2.75
C PRO A 47 5.65 24.68 2.26
N LEU A 48 4.82 23.76 2.79
CA LEU A 48 3.39 23.79 2.56
C LEU A 48 2.78 25.10 3.12
N PRO A 49 1.67 25.60 2.54
CA PRO A 49 0.93 26.72 3.12
C PRO A 49 0.57 26.47 4.58
N GLU A 50 0.63 27.51 5.41
CA GLU A 50 0.44 27.43 6.87
C GLU A 50 -0.88 26.76 7.28
N ALA A 51 -1.97 27.04 6.54
CA ALA A 51 -3.26 26.43 6.78
C ALA A 51 -3.25 24.90 6.59
N ILE A 52 -2.46 24.38 5.65
CA ILE A 52 -2.33 22.94 5.39
C ILE A 52 -1.38 22.30 6.40
N LEU A 53 -0.23 22.93 6.70
CA LEU A 53 0.72 22.41 7.70
C LEU A 53 0.05 22.15 9.05
N LYS A 54 -0.81 23.07 9.47
CA LYS A 54 -1.55 22.96 10.72
C LYS A 54 -2.37 21.68 10.84
N GLU A 55 -2.91 21.15 9.73
CA GLU A 55 -3.69 19.90 9.72
C GLU A 55 -2.84 18.64 10.02
N PHE A 56 -1.51 18.71 9.91
CA PHE A 56 -0.61 17.57 10.15
C PHE A 56 0.10 17.63 11.50
N GLU A 57 0.14 18.80 12.16
CA GLU A 57 0.89 19.03 13.39
C GLU A 57 0.01 19.06 14.66
N GLU A 58 -1.32 19.10 14.51
CA GLU A 58 -2.32 19.01 15.59
C GLU A 58 -2.83 17.57 15.78
#